data_AF-A0A0D8XYE4-F1
#
_entry.id   AF-A0A0D8XYE4-F1
#
_cell.length_a   1.000
_cell.length_b   1.000
_cell.length_c   1.000
_cell.angle_alpha   90.00
_cell.angle_beta   90.00
_cell.angle_gamma   90.00
#
_symmetry.space_group_name_H-M   'P 1'
#
loop_
_entity.id
_entity.type
_entity.pdbx_description
1 polymer ?
#
loop_
_entity_poly.entity_id
_entity_poly.type
_entity_poly.pdbx_seq_one_letter_code
_entity_poly.pdbx_strand_id
1 'polypeptide(L)'
;MVQMTSVVAVLLMASQLSIANSQMDITPCGRLKGCLFAPPGCNPSADCGIQFSYQVNEAFLNMELAGTPPSQIGYIAVGFSQDDKMVDVFFFHSSKYERMNEVE
;
A
#
# COMPACT_ATOMS: atom_id res chain seq x y z
N MET A 1 23.19 40.88 -10.66
CA MET A 1 22.00 40.20 -11.25
C MET A 1 22.12 38.67 -11.30
N VAL A 2 23.31 38.07 -11.19
CA VAL A 2 23.52 36.60 -11.23
C VAL A 2 23.28 35.89 -9.87
N GLN A 3 23.40 36.61 -8.75
CA GLN A 3 23.22 36.04 -7.41
C GLN A 3 21.76 35.72 -7.07
N MET A 4 20.82 36.55 -7.52
CA MET A 4 19.40 36.43 -7.18
C MET A 4 18.72 35.27 -7.92
N THR A 5 19.17 34.97 -9.15
CA THR A 5 18.69 33.84 -9.95
C THR A 5 19.13 32.49 -9.37
N SER A 6 20.33 32.40 -8.79
CA SER A 6 20.83 31.15 -8.16
C SER A 6 20.07 30.80 -6.87
N VAL A 7 19.67 31.78 -6.05
CA VAL A 7 18.92 31.53 -4.81
C VAL A 7 17.52 30.99 -5.12
N VAL A 8 16.85 31.55 -6.14
CA VAL A 8 15.54 31.08 -6.61
C VAL A 8 15.64 29.66 -7.18
N ALA A 9 16.71 29.33 -7.91
CA ALA A 9 16.93 27.97 -8.42
C ALA A 9 17.16 26.94 -7.31
N VAL A 10 17.88 27.30 -6.23
CA VAL A 10 18.10 26.42 -5.07
C VAL A 10 16.82 26.20 -4.28
N LEU A 11 15.99 27.23 -4.09
CA LEU A 11 14.69 27.12 -3.42
C LEU A 11 13.68 26.26 -4.20
N LEU A 12 13.71 26.31 -5.54
CA LEU A 12 12.87 25.48 -6.40
C LEU A 12 13.29 24.00 -6.44
N MET A 13 14.56 23.69 -6.19
CA MET A 13 15.03 22.30 -6.09
C MET A 13 14.78 21.68 -4.71
N ALA A 14 14.69 22.49 -3.65
CA ALA A 14 14.40 22.02 -2.29
C ALA A 14 12.93 21.66 -2.04
N SER A 15 12.01 22.08 -2.92
CA SER A 15 10.57 21.78 -2.80
C SER A 15 10.15 20.45 -3.43
N GLN A 16 11.08 19.70 -4.03
CA GLN A 16 10.80 18.42 -4.65
C GLN A 16 11.20 17.26 -3.74
N LEU A 17 10.28 16.31 -3.59
CA LEU A 17 10.45 14.93 -3.10
C LEU A 17 10.28 14.68 -1.60
N SER A 18 9.10 14.97 -1.09
CA SER A 18 8.50 14.07 -0.10
C SER A 18 7.91 12.87 -0.86
N ILE A 19 8.74 11.87 -1.17
CA ILE A 19 8.20 10.56 -1.57
C ILE A 19 7.72 9.90 -0.28
N ALA A 20 6.43 10.04 0.02
CA ALA A 20 5.79 9.21 1.04
C ALA A 20 5.75 7.79 0.47
N ASN A 21 6.78 6.99 0.76
CA ASN A 21 6.71 5.56 0.54
C ASN A 21 5.68 5.04 1.55
N SER A 22 4.43 4.90 1.11
CA SER A 22 3.35 4.35 1.93
C SER A 22 3.57 2.85 2.09
N GLN A 23 4.60 2.49 2.85
CA GLN A 23 4.89 1.12 3.21
C GLN A 23 4.09 0.78 4.47
N MET A 24 3.46 -0.39 4.47
CA MET A 24 2.76 -0.91 5.63
C MET A 24 3.75 -1.05 6.80
N ASP A 25 3.41 -0.51 7.98
CA ASP A 25 4.21 -0.76 9.18
C ASP A 25 3.96 -2.18 9.68
N ILE A 26 4.97 -3.03 9.48
CA ILE A 26 4.95 -4.44 9.87
C ILE A 26 5.49 -4.69 11.29
N THR A 27 6.08 -3.68 11.94
CA THR A 27 6.66 -3.79 13.28
C THR A 27 5.67 -4.34 14.34
N PRO A 28 4.39 -3.94 14.35
CA PRO A 28 3.41 -4.44 15.32
C PRO A 28 2.75 -5.79 14.94
N CYS A 29 3.15 -6.42 13.83
CA CYS A 29 2.62 -7.71 13.39
C CYS A 29 2.84 -8.83 14.43
N GLY A 30 1.81 -9.64 14.66
CA GLY A 30 1.85 -10.76 15.61
C GLY A 30 1.71 -10.37 17.09
N ARG A 31 1.59 -9.07 17.39
CA ARG A 31 1.28 -8.59 18.75
C ARG A 31 -0.01 -7.76 18.78
N LEU A 32 -0.01 -6.64 18.07
CA LEU A 32 -1.11 -5.68 18.07
C LEU A 32 -1.88 -5.67 16.75
N LYS A 33 -1.28 -6.20 15.67
CA LYS A 33 -1.89 -6.35 14.35
C LYS A 33 -1.75 -7.80 13.88
N GLY A 34 -2.79 -8.33 13.26
CA GLY A 34 -2.68 -9.53 12.45
C GLY A 34 -2.13 -9.15 11.08
N CYS A 35 -1.21 -9.95 10.54
CA CYS A 35 -0.59 -9.67 9.25
C CYS A 35 -0.54 -10.95 8.41
N LEU A 36 -0.86 -10.80 7.14
CA LEU A 36 -0.85 -11.86 6.13
C LEU A 36 0.03 -11.42 4.97
N PHE A 37 0.89 -12.32 4.53
CA PHE A 37 1.85 -12.08 3.46
C PHE A 37 1.73 -13.17 2.40
N ALA A 38 1.77 -12.77 1.13
CA ALA A 38 1.76 -13.71 0.02
C ALA A 38 2.91 -13.40 -0.96
N PRO A 39 3.62 -14.44 -1.46
CA PRO A 39 3.42 -15.87 -1.20
C PRO A 39 3.87 -16.33 0.21
N PRO A 40 3.43 -17.51 0.70
CA PRO A 40 3.85 -18.01 2.01
C PRO A 40 5.37 -18.11 2.12
N GLY A 41 5.93 -17.59 3.22
CA GLY A 41 7.38 -17.63 3.48
C GLY A 41 8.18 -16.49 2.85
N CYS A 42 7.54 -15.51 2.19
CA CYS A 42 8.22 -14.29 1.76
C CYS A 42 8.68 -13.45 2.97
N ASN A 43 9.72 -12.65 2.75
CA ASN A 43 10.18 -11.63 3.68
C ASN A 43 9.34 -10.35 3.52
N PRO A 44 8.60 -9.94 4.56
CA PRO A 44 7.73 -8.75 4.55
C PRO A 44 8.42 -7.45 4.12
N SER A 45 9.72 -7.33 4.37
CA SER A 45 10.49 -6.12 4.06
C SER A 45 11.16 -6.15 2.69
N ALA A 46 11.08 -7.26 1.94
CA ALA A 46 11.88 -7.44 0.73
C ALA A 46 11.07 -7.89 -0.50
N ASP A 47 10.33 -8.99 -0.40
CA ASP A 47 9.86 -9.74 -1.59
C ASP A 47 8.39 -10.20 -1.53
N CYS A 48 7.63 -9.81 -0.51
CA CYS A 48 6.20 -10.08 -0.48
C CYS A 48 5.44 -9.23 -1.52
N GLY A 49 4.79 -9.90 -2.47
CA GLY A 49 4.00 -9.25 -3.52
C GLY A 49 2.66 -8.70 -3.03
N ILE A 50 2.11 -9.28 -1.96
CA ILE A 50 0.89 -8.83 -1.29
C ILE A 50 1.13 -8.84 0.22
N GLN A 51 0.71 -7.77 0.87
CA GLN A 51 0.76 -7.56 2.31
C GLN A 51 -0.61 -7.08 2.77
N PHE A 52 -1.16 -7.73 3.79
CA PHE A 52 -2.41 -7.35 4.41
C PHE A 52 -2.22 -7.27 5.92
N SER A 53 -2.69 -6.21 6.56
CA SER A 53 -2.75 -6.12 8.00
C SER A 53 -4.16 -5.78 8.47
N TYR A 54 -4.51 -6.28 9.67
CA TYR A 54 -5.76 -5.98 10.33
C TYR A 54 -5.55 -5.77 11.83
N GLN A 55 -6.30 -4.84 12.40
CA GLN A 55 -6.30 -4.54 13.82
C GLN A 55 -7.72 -4.24 14.27
N VAL A 56 -8.18 -4.97 15.29
CA VAL A 56 -9.47 -4.74 15.93
C VAL A 56 -9.27 -3.69 17.02
N ASN A 57 -9.96 -2.56 16.87
CA ASN A 57 -10.02 -1.47 17.85
C ASN A 57 -11.47 -1.30 18.29
N GLU A 58 -11.86 -2.06 19.33
CA GLU A 58 -13.21 -2.10 19.89
C GLU A 58 -14.30 -2.37 18.83
N ALA A 59 -14.97 -1.31 18.36
CA ALA A 59 -16.04 -1.38 17.37
C ALA A 59 -15.55 -1.31 15.92
N PHE A 60 -14.26 -1.01 15.70
CA PHE A 60 -13.71 -0.76 14.37
C PHE A 60 -12.64 -1.78 13.99
N LEU A 61 -12.59 -2.12 12.71
CA LEU A 61 -11.54 -2.94 12.13
C LEU A 61 -10.68 -2.06 11.20
N ASN A 62 -9.46 -1.77 11.64
CA ASN A 62 -8.48 -1.07 10.82
C ASN A 62 -7.79 -2.09 9.92
N MET A 63 -7.83 -1.86 8.60
CA MET A 63 -7.27 -2.75 7.60
C MET A 63 -6.35 -1.98 6.68
N GLU A 64 -5.23 -2.61 6.32
CA GLU A 64 -4.30 -2.09 5.33
C GLU A 64 -4.03 -3.17 4.31
N LEU A 65 -4.08 -2.82 3.03
CA LEU A 65 -3.78 -3.71 1.91
C LEU A 65 -2.75 -3.03 1.02
N ALA A 66 -1.62 -3.68 0.83
CA ALA A 66 -0.56 -3.24 -0.05
C ALA A 66 -0.14 -4.39 -0.97
N GLY A 67 0.19 -4.07 -2.22
CA GLY A 67 0.70 -5.07 -3.15
C GLY A 67 0.53 -4.63 -4.59
N THR A 68 1.17 -5.37 -5.48
CA THR A 68 1.04 -5.17 -6.92
C THR A 68 0.37 -6.40 -7.54
N PRO A 69 -0.76 -6.25 -8.22
CA PRO A 69 -1.38 -7.37 -8.91
C PRO A 69 -0.43 -7.90 -9.99
N PRO A 70 -0.41 -9.23 -10.25
CA PRO A 70 0.52 -9.84 -11.22
C PRO A 70 0.24 -9.44 -12.67
N SER A 71 -0.95 -8.90 -12.95
CA SER A 71 -1.37 -8.39 -14.26
C SER A 71 -1.66 -6.89 -14.19
N GLN A 72 -1.44 -6.19 -15.30
CA GLN A 72 -1.77 -4.76 -15.43
C GLN A 72 -3.27 -4.50 -15.25
N ILE A 73 -4.11 -5.45 -15.66
CA ILE A 73 -5.58 -5.41 -15.48
C ILE A 73 -5.95 -6.39 -14.34
N GLY A 74 -5.24 -6.30 -13.22
CA GLY A 74 -5.44 -7.14 -12.06
C GLY A 74 -5.87 -6.33 -10.85
N TYR A 75 -6.51 -7.00 -9.90
CA TYR A 75 -6.87 -6.45 -8.60
C TYR A 75 -6.35 -7.36 -7.50
N ILE A 76 -6.15 -6.79 -6.32
CA ILE A 76 -5.92 -7.56 -5.10
C ILE A 76 -7.19 -7.43 -4.27
N ALA A 77 -7.68 -8.56 -3.76
CA ALA A 77 -8.85 -8.60 -2.91
C ALA A 77 -8.60 -9.36 -1.62
N VAL A 78 -9.31 -8.93 -0.58
CA VAL A 78 -9.35 -9.62 0.72
C VAL A 78 -10.78 -10.06 0.96
N GLY A 79 -10.95 -11.35 1.29
CA GLY A 79 -12.22 -11.95 1.62
C GLY A 79 -12.25 -12.41 3.08
N PHE A 80 -13.33 -12.09 3.79
CA PHE A 80 -13.63 -12.63 5.12
C PHE A 80 -14.61 -13.79 5.05
N SER A 81 -14.14 -15.01 5.32
CA SER A 81 -14.96 -16.22 5.41
C SER A 81 -14.90 -16.82 6.83
N GLN A 82 -15.87 -17.69 7.15
CA GLN A 82 -15.84 -18.55 8.33
C GLN A 82 -15.01 -19.83 8.12
N ASP A 83 -14.64 -20.12 6.87
CA ASP A 83 -13.76 -21.23 6.51
C ASP A 83 -12.54 -20.73 5.73
N ASP A 84 -11.57 -21.61 5.46
CA ASP A 84 -10.37 -21.27 4.70
C ASP A 84 -10.63 -21.16 3.18
N LYS A 85 -11.90 -20.95 2.77
CA LYS A 85 -12.30 -20.89 1.37
C LYS A 85 -12.78 -19.50 1.01
N MET A 86 -12.44 -19.11 -0.22
CA MET A 86 -12.92 -17.88 -0.84
C MET A 86 -14.27 -18.10 -1.56
N VAL A 87 -15.24 -18.77 -0.92
CA VAL A 87 -16.62 -18.95 -1.44
C VAL A 87 -17.59 -18.29 -0.45
N ASP A 88 -18.59 -17.56 -0.96
CA ASP A 88 -19.52 -16.73 -0.16
C ASP A 88 -18.83 -15.69 0.76
N VAL A 89 -18.00 -14.84 0.15
CA VAL A 89 -17.14 -13.90 0.87
C VAL A 89 -17.51 -12.45 0.58
N PHE A 90 -17.43 -11.60 1.60
CA PHE A 90 -17.42 -10.15 1.40
C PHE A 90 -16.02 -9.72 0.96
N PHE A 91 -15.93 -9.06 -0.20
CA PHE A 91 -14.65 -8.68 -0.81
C PHE A 91 -14.45 -7.16 -0.81
N PHE A 92 -13.27 -6.73 -0.37
CA PHE A 92 -12.73 -5.43 -0.73
C PHE A 92 -11.78 -5.60 -1.90
N HIS A 93 -11.96 -4.85 -2.99
CA HIS A 93 -11.02 -4.85 -4.10
C HIS A 93 -10.21 -3.54 -4.12
N SER A 94 -8.92 -3.65 -4.39
CA SER A 94 -8.07 -2.52 -4.75
C SER A 94 -7.65 -2.68 -6.20
N SER A 95 -8.06 -1.72 -7.04
CA SER A 95 -7.63 -1.61 -8.43
C SER A 95 -6.60 -0.51 -8.54
N LYS A 96 -5.55 -0.74 -9.33
CA LYS A 96 -4.53 0.28 -9.61
C LYS A 96 -5.22 1.48 -10.28
N TYR A 97 -5.31 2.61 -9.59
CA TYR A 97 -5.76 3.87 -10.18
C TYR A 97 -4.57 4.50 -10.91
N GLU A 98 -4.41 4.20 -12.20
CA GLU A 98 -3.59 5.05 -13.06
C GLU A 98 -4.33 6.39 -13.15
N ARG A 99 -3.73 7.49 -12.67
CA ARG A 99 -4.18 8.82 -13.08
C ARG A 99 -4.10 8.83 -14.60
N MET A 100 -5.25 8.75 -15.27
CA MET A 100 -5.38 9.18 -16.65
C MET A 100 -4.90 10.63 -16.64
N ASN A 101 -3.67 10.87 -17.13
CA ASN A 101 -3.30 12.23 -17.50
C ASN A 101 -4.36 12.66 -18.52
N GLU A 102 -5.06 13.77 -18.23
CA GLU A 102 -5.76 14.50 -19.27
C GLU A 102 -4.76 14.73 -20.40
N VAL A 103 -4.98 14.05 -21.52
CA VAL A 103 -4.37 14.41 -22.79
C VAL A 103 -5.20 15.60 -23.27
N GLU A 104 -4.75 16.80 -22.93
CA GLU A 104 -4.97 17.98 -23.77
C GLU A 104 -3.79 18.16 -24.73
#